data_AF-A0A7Y1T0M0-F1
#
_entry.id   AF-A0A7Y1T0M0-F1
#
_cell.length_a   1.000
_cell.length_b   1.000
_cell.length_c   1.000
_cell.angle_alpha   90.00
_cell.angle_beta   90.00
_cell.angle_gamma   90.00
#
_symmetry.space_group_name_H-M   'P 1'
#
loop_
_entity.id
_entity.type
_entity.pdbx_description
1 polymer ?
#
loop_
_entity_poly.entity_id
_entity_poly.type
_entity_poly.pdbx_seq_one_letter_code
_entity_poly.pdbx_strand_id
1 'polypeptide(L)'
;MSSAIALLRLVSRRHLIFLMLLIGLVFGTAAAANAAPDTVAHFDPASGQWHIRSETGSVQSFYYGIPGDTPLVGDWDCDGTDTVGMYRRSNGFVYLRNSNDFGVADLEFFFGEDGDLPLVGDWNGDDCDTLGVYRNGEIFIANTLGTVVGEFSFFFGVPGDTPFTADFDGDGLTSVGVYRDTTGFMYFRNTLDTGAADFESFYGVPSDRIVAGDWDDDGDQTVGVFRPSENTFYLTNDNARPIADVLVPFGQPSWLPAAGQFGTAQTGVLITDPPANNIPVLATFDPILQDFAAEVTFRARVSVPPGQPYRLVWTSDVSGVLGAGEEIDAKLIAGQRDVRQHIVTATLTTDGQTFTDQVEVI
;
A
#
# COMPACT_ATOMS: atom_id res chain seq x y z
N MET A 1 68.68 24.28 24.66
CA MET A 1 67.91 23.19 25.28
C MET A 1 68.10 21.95 24.41
N SER A 2 68.54 20.84 25.02
CA SER A 2 68.84 19.50 24.48
C SER A 2 67.91 19.03 23.36
N SER A 3 68.38 18.54 22.20
CA SER A 3 69.10 17.27 21.86
C SER A 3 68.17 16.08 21.58
N ALA A 4 68.06 15.69 20.30
CA ALA A 4 67.99 14.33 19.70
C ALA A 4 67.30 14.44 18.30
N ILE A 5 67.99 14.35 17.14
CA ILE A 5 68.53 13.15 16.45
C ILE A 5 67.37 12.21 16.00
N ALA A 6 67.19 11.74 14.76
CA ALA A 6 67.82 11.93 13.45
C ALA A 6 67.02 11.15 12.37
N LEU A 7 67.31 11.46 11.11
CA LEU A 7 67.33 10.57 9.92
C LEU A 7 66.12 9.68 9.59
N LEU A 8 65.47 9.95 8.44
CA LEU A 8 65.43 8.96 7.36
C LEU A 8 65.28 9.62 5.98
N ARG A 9 66.16 9.23 5.06
CA ARG A 9 66.11 9.54 3.63
C ARG A 9 64.97 8.73 2.98
N LEU A 10 64.26 9.31 2.01
CA LEU A 10 64.33 9.00 0.57
C LEU A 10 62.96 9.17 -0.14
N VAL A 11 62.82 10.32 -0.82
CA VAL A 11 62.29 10.54 -2.18
C VAL A 11 61.21 9.58 -2.73
N SER A 12 60.04 10.13 -3.06
CA SER A 12 59.57 10.21 -4.47
C SER A 12 58.25 10.96 -4.65
N ARG A 13 58.37 12.19 -5.19
CA ARG A 13 57.54 12.88 -6.19
C ARG A 13 56.07 12.44 -6.37
N ARG A 14 55.12 13.37 -6.18
CA ARG A 14 54.43 14.13 -7.26
C ARG A 14 53.35 15.08 -6.70
N HIS A 15 53.54 16.38 -6.98
CA HIS A 15 52.55 17.44 -7.29
C HIS A 15 51.39 17.75 -6.31
N LEU A 16 51.61 18.82 -5.54
CA LEU A 16 50.79 20.04 -5.48
C LEU A 16 49.34 19.91 -5.99
N ILE A 17 48.36 19.92 -5.06
CA ILE A 17 46.96 20.26 -5.39
C ILE A 17 46.53 21.43 -4.49
N PHE A 18 46.07 22.45 -5.20
CA PHE A 18 45.55 23.73 -4.76
C PHE A 18 44.20 23.56 -4.04
N LEU A 19 43.98 24.45 -3.07
CA LEU A 19 42.72 24.75 -2.41
C LEU A 19 41.59 24.96 -3.44
N MET A 20 40.56 24.11 -3.44
CA MET A 20 39.27 24.40 -4.08
C MET A 20 38.15 24.25 -3.06
N LEU A 21 37.47 25.37 -2.87
CA LEU A 21 36.23 25.58 -2.15
C LEU A 21 35.15 24.59 -2.65
N LEU A 22 34.75 23.62 -1.83
CA LEU A 22 33.60 22.76 -2.15
C LEU A 22 32.37 23.32 -1.43
N ILE A 23 31.47 23.91 -2.22
CA ILE A 23 30.06 24.05 -1.87
C ILE A 23 29.54 22.62 -1.72
N GLY A 24 29.32 22.19 -0.48
CA GLY A 24 28.61 20.95 -0.19
C GLY A 24 27.16 21.13 -0.55
N LEU A 25 26.83 20.82 -1.80
CA LEU A 25 25.48 20.47 -2.22
C LEU A 25 25.07 19.29 -1.34
N VAL A 26 24.20 19.55 -0.34
CA VAL A 26 23.51 18.47 0.36
C VAL A 26 22.57 17.88 -0.68
N PHE A 27 23.00 16.78 -1.31
CA PHE A 27 22.02 15.81 -1.76
C PHE A 27 21.32 15.39 -0.48
N GLY A 28 20.13 15.94 -0.24
CA GLY A 28 19.15 15.18 0.51
C GLY A 28 19.00 13.92 -0.31
N THR A 29 19.61 12.82 0.14
CA THR A 29 18.99 11.53 -0.08
C THR A 29 17.59 11.75 0.45
N ALA A 30 16.60 11.83 -0.43
CA ALA A 30 15.28 11.40 -0.02
C ALA A 30 15.54 10.01 0.52
N ALA A 31 15.51 9.87 1.85
CA ALA A 31 15.23 8.58 2.40
C ALA A 31 13.95 8.18 1.69
N ALA A 32 13.96 7.05 0.98
CA ALA A 32 12.71 6.35 0.71
C ALA A 32 11.95 6.42 2.03
N ALA A 33 10.73 6.97 1.99
CA ALA A 33 9.86 6.93 3.17
C ALA A 33 9.95 5.49 3.67
N ASN A 34 10.36 5.27 4.93
CA ASN A 34 10.52 3.92 5.47
C ASN A 34 9.23 3.16 5.11
N ALA A 35 9.31 2.25 4.14
CA ALA A 35 8.21 1.38 3.85
C ALA A 35 7.98 0.57 5.13
N ALA A 36 6.71 0.35 5.45
CA ALA A 36 6.41 -0.54 6.56
C ALA A 36 6.30 -1.95 5.97
N PRO A 37 6.62 -3.01 6.73
CA PRO A 37 6.50 -4.36 6.21
C PRO A 37 5.07 -4.62 5.72
N ASP A 38 4.96 -5.37 4.64
CA ASP A 38 3.68 -5.80 4.12
C ASP A 38 2.89 -6.57 5.17
N THR A 39 1.58 -6.37 5.14
CA THR A 39 0.68 -7.07 6.05
C THR A 39 -0.35 -7.87 5.28
N VAL A 40 -1.04 -8.75 5.99
CA VAL A 40 -1.99 -9.69 5.39
C VAL A 40 -3.41 -9.17 5.51
N ALA A 41 -4.20 -9.42 4.47
CA ALA A 41 -5.62 -9.15 4.43
C ALA A 41 -6.41 -10.40 4.02
N HIS A 42 -7.72 -10.33 4.24
CA HIS A 42 -8.67 -11.31 3.76
C HIS A 42 -9.89 -10.62 3.15
N PHE A 43 -10.41 -11.18 2.08
CA PHE A 43 -11.72 -10.87 1.53
C PHE A 43 -12.68 -12.03 1.79
N ASP A 44 -13.83 -11.76 2.38
CA ASP A 44 -14.92 -12.73 2.51
C ASP A 44 -15.77 -12.75 1.22
N PRO A 45 -15.60 -13.75 0.34
CA PRO A 45 -16.34 -13.80 -0.92
C PRO A 45 -17.83 -14.09 -0.74
N ALA A 46 -18.30 -14.44 0.46
CA ALA A 46 -19.72 -14.64 0.72
C ALA A 46 -20.45 -13.34 1.07
N SER A 47 -19.77 -12.39 1.70
CA SER A 47 -20.36 -11.14 2.20
C SER A 47 -19.86 -9.88 1.48
N GLY A 48 -18.73 -9.96 0.77
CA GLY A 48 -18.07 -8.78 0.18
C GLY A 48 -17.31 -7.95 1.22
N GLN A 49 -16.96 -8.53 2.37
CA GLN A 49 -16.28 -7.84 3.44
C GLN A 49 -14.77 -8.03 3.37
N TRP A 50 -14.02 -6.93 3.45
CA TRP A 50 -12.58 -6.95 3.67
C TRP A 50 -12.24 -6.98 5.16
N HIS A 51 -11.13 -7.62 5.47
CA HIS A 51 -10.48 -7.65 6.76
C HIS A 51 -8.99 -7.38 6.55
N ILE A 52 -8.52 -6.18 6.86
CA ILE A 52 -7.11 -5.79 6.72
C ILE A 52 -6.48 -5.83 8.10
N ARG A 53 -5.38 -6.59 8.25
CA ARG A 53 -4.67 -6.71 9.52
C ARG A 53 -3.44 -5.82 9.48
N SER A 54 -3.37 -4.86 10.40
CA SER A 54 -2.17 -4.05 10.59
C SER A 54 -0.99 -4.81 11.20
N GLU A 55 0.20 -4.20 11.19
CA GLU A 55 1.41 -4.72 11.83
C GLU A 55 1.21 -5.07 13.31
N THR A 56 0.54 -4.18 14.06
CA THR A 56 0.27 -4.36 15.49
C THR A 56 -0.77 -5.44 15.77
N GLY A 57 -1.45 -5.93 14.74
CA GLY A 57 -2.44 -7.00 14.79
C GLY A 57 -3.88 -6.55 14.96
N SER A 58 -4.13 -5.25 15.00
CA SER A 58 -5.49 -4.69 14.87
C SER A 58 -6.05 -5.00 13.49
N VAL A 59 -7.35 -5.28 13.41
CA VAL A 59 -8.06 -5.63 12.17
C VAL A 59 -9.11 -4.57 11.87
N GLN A 60 -8.97 -3.94 10.70
CA GLN A 60 -9.98 -3.07 10.11
C GLN A 60 -10.90 -3.91 9.22
N SER A 61 -12.18 -3.58 9.19
CA SER A 61 -13.14 -4.30 8.33
C SER A 61 -14.20 -3.38 7.76
N PHE A 62 -14.50 -3.58 6.48
CA PHE A 62 -15.46 -2.77 5.73
C PHE A 62 -15.98 -3.55 4.52
N TYR A 63 -17.09 -3.10 3.94
CA TYR A 63 -17.66 -3.73 2.76
C TYR A 63 -17.15 -3.06 1.49
N TYR A 64 -16.58 -3.85 0.58
CA TYR A 64 -16.23 -3.43 -0.75
C TYR A 64 -16.11 -4.64 -1.69
N GLY A 65 -16.92 -4.66 -2.75
CA GLY A 65 -17.10 -5.82 -3.63
C GLY A 65 -18.41 -6.57 -3.38
N ILE A 66 -18.71 -7.52 -4.27
CA ILE A 66 -19.89 -8.39 -4.15
C ILE A 66 -19.47 -9.87 -4.19
N PRO A 67 -20.36 -10.80 -3.81
CA PRO A 67 -20.04 -12.22 -3.88
C PRO A 67 -19.61 -12.67 -5.27
N GLY A 68 -18.45 -13.32 -5.35
CA GLY A 68 -17.85 -13.82 -6.59
C GLY A 68 -16.82 -12.87 -7.23
N ASP A 69 -16.65 -11.66 -6.72
CA ASP A 69 -15.52 -10.80 -7.11
C ASP A 69 -14.19 -11.40 -6.59
N THR A 70 -13.11 -11.17 -7.32
CA THR A 70 -11.74 -11.54 -6.93
C THR A 70 -11.06 -10.31 -6.34
N PRO A 71 -10.49 -10.38 -5.12
CA PRO A 71 -9.83 -9.23 -4.51
C PRO A 71 -8.54 -8.88 -5.25
N LEU A 72 -8.26 -7.59 -5.33
CA LEU A 72 -7.00 -7.00 -5.79
C LEU A 72 -6.47 -6.08 -4.68
N VAL A 73 -5.15 -5.92 -4.64
CA VAL A 73 -4.44 -5.00 -3.74
C VAL A 73 -3.28 -4.42 -4.53
N GLY A 74 -3.11 -3.11 -4.49
CA GLY A 74 -2.01 -2.38 -5.11
C GLY A 74 -2.14 -0.86 -4.94
N ASP A 75 -1.07 -0.13 -5.24
CA ASP A 75 -0.99 1.33 -5.23
C ASP A 75 -1.43 1.93 -6.58
N TRP A 76 -2.73 2.19 -6.72
CA TRP A 76 -3.33 2.65 -7.98
C TRP A 76 -3.08 4.12 -8.31
N ASP A 77 -2.77 4.94 -7.30
CA ASP A 77 -2.55 6.38 -7.44
C ASP A 77 -1.14 6.86 -7.06
N CYS A 78 -0.22 5.92 -6.90
CA CYS A 78 1.22 6.12 -6.78
C CYS A 78 1.59 6.92 -5.53
N ASP A 79 0.88 6.69 -4.42
CA ASP A 79 1.10 7.40 -3.16
C ASP A 79 1.93 6.59 -2.14
N GLY A 80 2.34 5.38 -2.50
CA GLY A 80 3.06 4.41 -1.68
C GLY A 80 2.17 3.56 -0.76
N THR A 81 0.84 3.61 -0.94
CA THR A 81 -0.13 2.85 -0.14
C THR A 81 -0.95 1.91 -0.99
N ASP A 82 -0.87 0.63 -0.67
CA ASP A 82 -1.72 -0.37 -1.29
C ASP A 82 -3.17 -0.24 -0.83
N THR A 83 -4.08 -0.25 -1.80
CA THR A 83 -5.50 -0.08 -1.56
C THR A 83 -6.33 -1.13 -2.28
N VAL A 84 -7.55 -1.36 -1.78
CA VAL A 84 -8.38 -2.47 -2.24
C VAL A 84 -8.95 -2.27 -3.65
N GLY A 85 -8.99 -3.35 -4.42
CA GLY A 85 -9.65 -3.44 -5.71
C GLY A 85 -10.46 -4.72 -5.87
N MET A 86 -11.32 -4.77 -6.88
CA MET A 86 -12.13 -5.94 -7.23
C MET A 86 -12.06 -6.24 -8.73
N TYR A 87 -11.80 -7.49 -9.08
CA TYR A 87 -11.95 -8.03 -10.43
C TYR A 87 -13.20 -8.91 -10.52
N ARG A 88 -14.19 -8.46 -11.28
CA ARG A 88 -15.43 -9.19 -11.51
C ARG A 88 -15.31 -10.10 -12.71
N ARG A 89 -14.92 -11.35 -12.46
CA ARG A 89 -14.72 -12.37 -13.50
C ARG A 89 -15.93 -12.59 -14.41
N SER A 90 -17.15 -12.42 -13.90
CA SER A 90 -18.38 -12.65 -14.65
C SER A 90 -18.63 -11.67 -15.80
N ASN A 91 -17.96 -10.51 -15.80
CA ASN A 91 -18.12 -9.50 -16.85
C ASN A 91 -16.83 -8.74 -17.20
N GLY A 92 -15.69 -9.09 -16.62
CA GLY A 92 -14.39 -8.45 -16.87
C GLY A 92 -14.29 -7.01 -16.37
N PHE A 93 -15.09 -6.59 -15.39
CA PHE A 93 -14.96 -5.25 -14.81
C PHE A 93 -13.99 -5.23 -13.64
N VAL A 94 -13.18 -4.18 -13.59
CA VAL A 94 -12.32 -3.81 -12.48
C VAL A 94 -12.95 -2.63 -11.73
N TYR A 95 -12.87 -2.67 -10.41
CA TYR A 95 -13.30 -1.62 -9.50
C TYR A 95 -12.18 -1.33 -8.49
N LEU A 96 -11.44 -0.23 -8.66
CA LEU A 96 -10.33 0.15 -7.76
C LEU A 96 -10.74 1.29 -6.84
N ARG A 97 -10.25 1.27 -5.60
CA ARG A 97 -10.37 2.37 -4.65
C ARG A 97 -9.00 2.87 -4.29
N ASN A 98 -8.88 4.17 -4.07
CA ASN A 98 -7.66 4.78 -3.52
C ASN A 98 -7.75 4.94 -1.99
N SER A 99 -8.60 4.12 -1.34
CA SER A 99 -8.81 4.14 0.10
C SER A 99 -9.25 2.78 0.62
N ASN A 100 -8.74 2.42 1.80
CA ASN A 100 -9.08 1.17 2.50
C ASN A 100 -10.36 1.33 3.35
N ASP A 101 -11.45 1.75 2.72
CA ASP A 101 -12.75 1.98 3.36
C ASP A 101 -13.94 1.56 2.49
N PHE A 102 -15.16 1.73 3.02
CA PHE A 102 -16.39 1.44 2.28
C PHE A 102 -16.69 2.55 1.26
N GLY A 103 -17.33 2.20 0.14
CA GLY A 103 -17.85 3.19 -0.80
C GLY A 103 -17.88 2.68 -2.24
N VAL A 104 -17.89 3.63 -3.17
CA VAL A 104 -17.91 3.37 -4.62
C VAL A 104 -16.49 3.42 -5.17
N ALA A 105 -16.22 2.69 -6.25
CA ALA A 105 -14.90 2.70 -6.88
C ALA A 105 -14.51 4.11 -7.36
N ASP A 106 -13.23 4.42 -7.22
CA ASP A 106 -12.61 5.64 -7.75
C ASP A 106 -12.24 5.45 -9.22
N LEU A 107 -11.86 4.23 -9.60
CA LEU A 107 -11.71 3.80 -10.99
C LEU A 107 -12.59 2.59 -11.29
N GLU A 108 -13.33 2.66 -12.40
CA GLU A 108 -14.09 1.54 -12.94
C GLU A 108 -13.86 1.44 -14.45
N PHE A 109 -13.40 0.27 -14.91
CA PHE A 109 -13.16 0.01 -16.32
C PHE A 109 -13.23 -1.49 -16.64
N PHE A 110 -13.38 -1.80 -17.92
CA PHE A 110 -13.32 -3.18 -18.41
C PHE A 110 -11.86 -3.59 -18.61
N PHE A 111 -11.51 -4.79 -18.14
CA PHE A 111 -10.20 -5.40 -18.25
C PHE A 111 -10.33 -6.92 -18.31
N GLY A 112 -9.60 -7.55 -19.21
CA GLY A 112 -9.57 -9.01 -19.39
C GLY A 112 -10.77 -9.60 -20.15
N GLU A 113 -10.88 -10.91 -20.09
CA GLU A 113 -11.97 -11.72 -20.62
C GLU A 113 -12.53 -12.66 -19.54
N ASP A 114 -13.66 -13.31 -19.84
CA ASP A 114 -14.22 -14.34 -18.95
C ASP A 114 -13.22 -15.49 -18.74
N GLY A 115 -13.03 -15.85 -17.48
CA GLY A 115 -12.08 -16.90 -17.08
C GLY A 115 -10.67 -16.42 -16.75
N ASP A 116 -10.28 -15.19 -17.09
CA ASP A 116 -8.98 -14.64 -16.71
C ASP A 116 -8.80 -14.58 -15.19
N LEU A 117 -7.54 -14.71 -14.76
CA LEU A 117 -7.11 -14.51 -13.38
C LEU A 117 -6.32 -13.20 -13.32
N PRO A 118 -6.69 -12.25 -12.46
CA PRO A 118 -6.02 -10.95 -12.42
C PRO A 118 -4.64 -11.05 -11.76
N LEU A 119 -3.77 -10.12 -12.14
CA LEU A 119 -2.45 -9.86 -11.58
C LEU A 119 -2.33 -8.36 -11.31
N VAL A 120 -1.53 -8.01 -10.31
CA VAL A 120 -1.25 -6.63 -9.91
C VAL A 120 0.26 -6.46 -9.76
N GLY A 121 0.78 -5.31 -10.16
CA GLY A 121 2.19 -4.99 -9.99
C GLY A 121 2.60 -3.70 -10.70
N ASP A 122 3.70 -3.12 -10.23
CA ASP A 122 4.52 -2.17 -10.97
C ASP A 122 5.39 -2.93 -11.97
N TRP A 123 4.95 -2.99 -13.22
CA TRP A 123 5.65 -3.71 -14.28
C TRP A 123 6.75 -2.87 -14.95
N ASN A 124 6.76 -1.55 -14.72
CA ASN A 124 7.59 -0.60 -15.45
C ASN A 124 8.52 0.24 -14.56
N GLY A 125 8.51 0.00 -13.25
CA GLY A 125 9.38 0.64 -12.27
C GLY A 125 9.06 2.13 -12.09
N ASP A 126 7.78 2.51 -12.13
CA ASP A 126 7.34 3.88 -11.86
C ASP A 126 6.68 4.08 -10.49
N ASP A 127 6.79 3.09 -9.62
CA ASP A 127 6.25 3.03 -8.26
C ASP A 127 4.70 3.05 -8.24
N CYS A 128 4.05 2.69 -9.36
CA CYS A 128 2.60 2.62 -9.48
C CYS A 128 2.15 1.21 -9.86
N ASP A 129 1.18 0.65 -9.13
CA ASP A 129 0.61 -0.63 -9.50
C ASP A 129 -0.39 -0.51 -10.65
N THR A 130 -0.26 -1.44 -11.59
CA THR A 130 -1.20 -1.60 -12.69
C THR A 130 -1.60 -3.06 -12.81
N LEU A 131 -2.28 -3.43 -13.89
CA LEU A 131 -2.96 -4.72 -13.98
C LEU A 131 -2.38 -5.63 -15.06
N GLY A 132 -2.42 -6.92 -14.77
CA GLY A 132 -2.22 -7.99 -15.72
C GLY A 132 -3.32 -9.04 -15.63
N VAL A 133 -3.34 -9.96 -16.59
CA VAL A 133 -4.15 -11.18 -16.50
C VAL A 133 -3.35 -12.40 -16.90
N TYR A 134 -3.63 -13.50 -16.21
CA TYR A 134 -3.19 -14.83 -16.59
C TYR A 134 -4.32 -15.57 -17.29
N ARG A 135 -4.03 -16.10 -18.48
CA ARG A 135 -4.96 -16.81 -19.35
C ARG A 135 -4.28 -18.04 -19.93
N ASN A 136 -4.61 -19.21 -19.39
CA ASN A 136 -4.19 -20.51 -19.95
C ASN A 136 -2.67 -20.64 -20.21
N GLY A 137 -1.83 -20.11 -19.32
CA GLY A 137 -0.36 -20.17 -19.45
C GLY A 137 0.27 -18.94 -20.12
N GLU A 138 -0.54 -17.98 -20.57
CA GLU A 138 -0.07 -16.69 -21.09
C GLU A 138 -0.40 -15.58 -20.08
N ILE A 139 0.56 -14.70 -19.83
CA ILE A 139 0.42 -13.50 -19.02
C ILE A 139 0.33 -12.30 -19.96
N PHE A 140 -0.66 -11.45 -19.75
CA PHE A 140 -0.87 -10.20 -20.46
C PHE A 140 -0.72 -9.06 -19.47
N ILE A 141 0.14 -8.10 -19.77
CA ILE A 141 0.45 -6.95 -18.91
C ILE A 141 -0.09 -5.65 -19.54
N ALA A 142 -0.55 -4.72 -18.71
CA ALA A 142 -0.86 -3.35 -19.10
C ALA A 142 -0.24 -2.38 -18.09
N ASN A 143 0.70 -1.53 -18.54
CA ASN A 143 1.38 -0.55 -17.67
C ASN A 143 0.54 0.71 -17.42
N THR A 144 -0.75 0.68 -17.73
CA THR A 144 -1.62 1.85 -17.55
C THR A 144 -3.03 1.39 -17.25
N LEU A 145 -3.59 1.90 -16.15
CA LEU A 145 -4.97 1.62 -15.76
C LEU A 145 -5.95 2.15 -16.81
N GLY A 146 -7.01 1.39 -17.08
CA GLY A 146 -8.05 1.76 -18.05
C GLY A 146 -7.68 1.62 -19.53
N THR A 147 -6.50 1.08 -19.87
CA THR A 147 -6.14 0.74 -21.25
C THR A 147 -6.60 -0.68 -21.61
N VAL A 148 -6.36 -1.08 -22.86
CA VAL A 148 -6.64 -2.45 -23.32
C VAL A 148 -5.59 -3.40 -22.76
N VAL A 149 -6.04 -4.60 -22.39
CA VAL A 149 -5.17 -5.70 -21.95
C VAL A 149 -4.11 -6.02 -23.00
N GLY A 150 -2.89 -6.30 -22.55
CA GLY A 150 -1.85 -6.88 -23.39
C GLY A 150 -1.07 -5.85 -24.20
N GLU A 151 -0.59 -4.79 -23.53
CA GLU A 151 0.48 -3.95 -24.10
C GLU A 151 1.68 -4.82 -24.49
N PHE A 152 1.94 -5.86 -23.70
CA PHE A 152 2.75 -7.01 -24.08
C PHE A 152 2.26 -8.29 -23.39
N SER A 153 2.65 -9.45 -23.91
CA SER A 153 2.33 -10.76 -23.34
C SER A 153 3.48 -11.75 -23.50
N PHE A 154 3.50 -12.76 -22.64
CA PHE A 154 4.48 -13.84 -22.64
C PHE A 154 3.94 -15.11 -21.97
N PHE A 155 4.53 -16.26 -22.29
CA PHE A 155 4.13 -17.53 -21.68
C PHE A 155 4.92 -17.84 -20.42
N PHE A 156 4.21 -18.18 -19.35
CA PHE A 156 4.79 -18.68 -18.10
C PHE A 156 3.77 -19.56 -17.37
N GLY A 157 4.19 -20.72 -16.86
CA GLY A 157 3.29 -21.70 -16.25
C GLY A 157 2.44 -22.51 -17.23
N VAL A 158 1.48 -23.27 -16.70
CA VAL A 158 0.55 -24.11 -17.49
C VAL A 158 -0.90 -23.91 -17.07
N PRO A 159 -1.89 -24.15 -17.96
CA PRO A 159 -3.30 -24.02 -17.61
C PRO A 159 -3.66 -24.74 -16.30
N GLY A 160 -4.26 -23.99 -15.38
CA GLY A 160 -4.65 -24.46 -14.05
C GLY A 160 -3.67 -24.13 -12.93
N ASP A 161 -2.51 -23.55 -13.23
CA ASP A 161 -1.70 -22.89 -12.20
C ASP A 161 -2.37 -21.57 -11.76
N THR A 162 -2.19 -21.20 -10.49
CA THR A 162 -2.67 -19.96 -9.87
C THR A 162 -1.57 -18.89 -9.95
N PRO A 163 -1.77 -17.75 -10.61
CA PRO A 163 -0.73 -16.74 -10.74
C PRO A 163 -0.58 -15.92 -9.44
N PHE A 164 0.61 -15.38 -9.20
CA PHE A 164 0.89 -14.43 -8.12
C PHE A 164 2.06 -13.53 -8.53
N THR A 165 2.24 -12.41 -7.85
CA THR A 165 3.20 -11.35 -8.21
C THR A 165 3.84 -10.77 -6.96
N ALA A 166 5.07 -10.30 -7.12
CA ALA A 166 5.88 -9.63 -6.11
C ALA A 166 7.24 -9.25 -6.70
N ASP A 167 8.03 -8.39 -6.06
CA ASP A 167 9.43 -8.13 -6.42
C ASP A 167 10.38 -9.14 -5.75
N PHE A 168 10.65 -10.28 -6.42
CA PHE A 168 11.41 -11.38 -5.82
C PHE A 168 12.94 -11.20 -5.85
N ASP A 169 13.47 -10.17 -6.52
CA ASP A 169 14.91 -9.86 -6.54
C ASP A 169 15.27 -8.44 -6.14
N GLY A 170 14.30 -7.68 -5.63
CA GLY A 170 14.49 -6.39 -4.98
C GLY A 170 14.96 -5.31 -5.96
N ASP A 171 14.59 -5.42 -7.24
CA ASP A 171 15.03 -4.49 -8.28
C ASP A 171 14.06 -3.33 -8.53
N GLY A 172 12.92 -3.33 -7.83
CA GLY A 172 11.83 -2.37 -7.91
C GLY A 172 10.83 -2.68 -9.03
N LEU A 173 10.97 -3.78 -9.76
CA LEU A 173 10.00 -4.22 -10.75
C LEU A 173 9.27 -5.49 -10.28
N THR A 174 7.97 -5.52 -10.50
CA THR A 174 7.16 -6.69 -10.16
C THR A 174 7.50 -7.88 -11.05
N SER A 175 7.92 -8.96 -10.40
CA SER A 175 8.13 -10.28 -10.98
C SER A 175 6.82 -11.08 -11.03
N VAL A 176 6.81 -12.16 -11.83
CA VAL A 176 5.63 -13.03 -11.97
C VAL A 176 5.89 -14.45 -11.48
N GLY A 177 4.88 -15.01 -10.82
CA GLY A 177 4.88 -16.35 -10.27
C GLY A 177 3.65 -17.16 -10.66
N VAL A 178 3.78 -18.48 -10.64
CA VAL A 178 2.67 -19.43 -10.74
C VAL A 178 2.78 -20.51 -9.67
N TYR A 179 1.67 -20.76 -8.98
CA TYR A 179 1.52 -21.76 -7.93
C TYR A 179 0.69 -22.93 -8.43
N ARG A 180 1.24 -24.13 -8.28
CA ARG A 180 0.58 -25.36 -8.71
C ARG A 180 -0.09 -26.04 -7.54
N ASP A 181 -1.36 -25.68 -7.31
CA ASP A 181 -2.21 -26.17 -6.22
C ASP A 181 -2.17 -27.69 -6.03
N THR A 182 -2.05 -28.44 -7.14
CA THR A 182 -2.02 -29.92 -7.13
C THR A 182 -0.75 -30.52 -6.51
N THR A 183 0.33 -29.75 -6.44
CA THR A 183 1.66 -30.22 -6.01
C THR A 183 2.28 -29.37 -4.90
N GLY A 184 1.81 -28.13 -4.70
CA GLY A 184 2.42 -27.16 -3.78
C GLY A 184 3.71 -26.52 -4.31
N PHE A 185 4.05 -26.75 -5.58
CA PHE A 185 5.19 -26.09 -6.22
C PHE A 185 4.86 -24.66 -6.61
N MET A 186 5.83 -23.79 -6.41
CA MET A 186 5.86 -22.42 -6.90
C MET A 186 7.00 -22.25 -7.90
N TYR A 187 6.73 -21.44 -8.91
CA TYR A 187 7.68 -21.05 -9.95
C TYR A 187 7.60 -19.54 -10.06
N PHE A 188 8.73 -18.85 -10.13
CA PHE A 188 8.72 -17.43 -10.48
C PHE A 188 9.86 -17.06 -11.42
N ARG A 189 9.64 -15.95 -12.12
CA ARG A 189 10.54 -15.38 -13.11
C ARG A 189 10.56 -13.86 -12.93
N ASN A 190 11.76 -13.31 -12.87
CA ASN A 190 11.96 -11.88 -12.62
C ASN A 190 11.98 -11.09 -13.93
N THR A 191 12.30 -11.78 -15.02
CA THR A 191 12.20 -11.22 -16.37
C THR A 191 10.83 -11.49 -16.98
N LEU A 192 10.14 -10.42 -17.42
CA LEU A 192 8.81 -10.48 -18.03
C LEU A 192 8.85 -10.92 -19.51
N ASP A 193 9.45 -12.08 -19.76
CA ASP A 193 9.53 -12.72 -21.07
C ASP A 193 9.25 -14.23 -21.01
N THR A 194 9.13 -14.86 -22.18
CA THR A 194 8.92 -16.31 -22.23
C THR A 194 10.23 -17.04 -21.93
N GLY A 195 10.25 -17.84 -20.86
CA GLY A 195 11.45 -18.56 -20.44
C GLY A 195 11.19 -19.63 -19.39
N ALA A 196 12.28 -20.26 -18.93
CA ALA A 196 12.25 -21.13 -17.76
C ALA A 196 12.01 -20.29 -16.48
N ALA A 197 11.59 -20.91 -15.39
CA ALA A 197 11.56 -20.21 -14.10
C ALA A 197 12.99 -19.88 -13.65
N ASP A 198 13.18 -18.68 -13.09
CA ASP A 198 14.44 -18.31 -12.44
C ASP A 198 14.55 -19.01 -11.08
N PHE A 199 13.40 -19.31 -10.47
CA PHE A 199 13.29 -20.05 -9.23
C PHE A 199 12.16 -21.09 -9.26
N GLU A 200 12.42 -22.28 -8.69
CA GLU A 200 11.45 -23.36 -8.50
C GLU A 200 11.65 -23.98 -7.12
N SER A 201 10.59 -24.02 -6.31
CA SER A 201 10.57 -24.71 -5.03
C SER A 201 9.16 -25.14 -4.66
N PHE A 202 8.99 -25.80 -3.53
CA PHE A 202 7.68 -26.03 -2.92
C PHE A 202 7.57 -25.20 -1.65
N TYR A 203 6.40 -24.60 -1.43
CA TYR A 203 6.08 -23.90 -0.21
C TYR A 203 4.58 -24.10 0.11
N GLY A 204 4.30 -24.50 1.34
CA GLY A 204 2.95 -24.94 1.75
C GLY A 204 2.63 -26.41 1.43
N VAL A 205 1.35 -26.74 1.56
CA VAL A 205 0.76 -28.06 1.27
C VAL A 205 -0.42 -27.91 0.31
N PRO A 206 -0.92 -29.00 -0.33
CA PRO A 206 -2.05 -28.89 -1.24
C PRO A 206 -3.27 -28.22 -0.59
N SER A 207 -3.92 -27.31 -1.33
CA SER A 207 -5.04 -26.45 -0.90
C SER A 207 -4.66 -25.21 -0.08
N ASP A 208 -3.38 -25.02 0.24
CA ASP A 208 -2.88 -23.71 0.69
C ASP A 208 -3.07 -22.68 -0.46
N ARG A 209 -3.29 -21.42 -0.10
CA ARG A 209 -3.49 -20.30 -1.04
C ARG A 209 -2.29 -19.37 -0.96
N ILE A 210 -1.61 -19.14 -2.08
CA ILE A 210 -0.39 -18.33 -2.12
C ILE A 210 -0.68 -16.83 -1.98
N VAL A 211 0.27 -16.13 -1.34
CA VAL A 211 0.42 -14.67 -1.29
C VAL A 211 1.91 -14.35 -1.39
N ALA A 212 2.26 -13.10 -1.62
CA ALA A 212 3.63 -12.61 -1.57
C ALA A 212 3.66 -11.17 -1.04
N GLY A 213 4.80 -10.76 -0.50
CA GLY A 213 5.02 -9.43 0.06
C GLY A 213 6.36 -9.35 0.79
N ASP A 214 6.76 -8.15 1.18
CA ASP A 214 7.94 -7.87 2.01
C ASP A 214 7.56 -7.97 3.50
N TRP A 215 7.73 -9.14 4.10
CA TRP A 215 7.27 -9.38 5.47
C TRP A 215 8.18 -8.80 6.56
N ASP A 216 9.43 -8.47 6.23
CA ASP A 216 10.44 -7.99 7.18
C ASP A 216 11.13 -6.68 6.80
N ASP A 217 10.61 -5.97 5.81
CA ASP A 217 11.02 -4.63 5.41
C ASP A 217 12.50 -4.59 4.98
N ASP A 218 12.93 -5.59 4.21
CA ASP A 218 14.29 -5.66 3.67
C ASP A 218 14.38 -5.33 2.17
N GLY A 219 13.22 -5.11 1.53
CA GLY A 219 13.07 -4.79 0.11
C GLY A 219 12.96 -6.01 -0.80
N ASP A 220 13.23 -7.23 -0.31
CA ASP A 220 13.05 -8.46 -1.08
C ASP A 220 11.66 -9.05 -0.74
N GLN A 221 10.75 -9.10 -1.72
CA GLN A 221 9.46 -9.73 -1.48
C GLN A 221 9.55 -11.25 -1.54
N THR A 222 8.84 -11.91 -0.64
CA THR A 222 8.93 -13.36 -0.44
C THR A 222 7.54 -13.98 -0.34
N VAL A 223 7.46 -15.29 -0.59
CA VAL A 223 6.16 -15.96 -0.61
C VAL A 223 5.60 -16.20 0.79
N GLY A 224 4.29 -16.30 0.85
CA GLY A 224 3.56 -16.83 1.98
C GLY A 224 2.42 -17.72 1.50
N VAL A 225 1.82 -18.47 2.42
CA VAL A 225 0.57 -19.18 2.15
C VAL A 225 -0.44 -19.02 3.26
N PHE A 226 -1.71 -18.82 2.92
CA PHE A 226 -2.81 -19.03 3.83
C PHE A 226 -3.22 -20.50 3.81
N ARG A 227 -3.29 -21.13 4.99
CA ARG A 227 -3.78 -22.51 5.16
C ARG A 227 -5.22 -22.53 5.68
N PRO A 228 -6.21 -22.85 4.84
CA PRO A 228 -7.61 -22.87 5.25
C PRO A 228 -7.95 -23.85 6.37
N SER A 229 -7.23 -24.98 6.48
CA SER A 229 -7.50 -25.97 7.54
C SER A 229 -7.05 -25.51 8.93
N GLU A 230 -6.25 -24.45 9.01
CA GLU A 230 -5.65 -23.94 10.25
C GLU A 230 -5.95 -22.45 10.48
N ASN A 231 -6.65 -21.78 9.54
CA ASN A 231 -6.92 -20.35 9.58
C ASN A 231 -5.67 -19.51 9.86
N THR A 232 -4.55 -19.88 9.25
CA THR A 232 -3.23 -19.33 9.58
C THR A 232 -2.44 -19.07 8.31
N PHE A 233 -1.84 -17.88 8.22
CA PHE A 233 -0.79 -17.59 7.25
C PHE A 233 0.55 -18.12 7.74
N TYR A 234 1.33 -18.63 6.79
CA TYR A 234 2.68 -19.13 6.94
C TYR A 234 3.57 -18.32 5.99
N LEU A 235 4.29 -17.34 6.52
CA LEU A 235 5.12 -16.41 5.73
C LEU A 235 6.59 -16.77 5.92
N THR A 236 7.38 -16.75 4.85
CA THR A 236 8.83 -16.96 4.92
C THR A 236 9.55 -15.74 4.41
N ASN A 237 10.70 -15.42 4.99
CA ASN A 237 11.59 -14.36 4.52
C ASN A 237 12.72 -14.95 3.64
N ASP A 238 12.59 -16.21 3.21
CA ASP A 238 13.58 -16.88 2.35
C ASP A 238 12.88 -17.91 1.46
N ASN A 239 12.65 -17.54 0.20
CA ASN A 239 12.03 -18.40 -0.80
C ASN A 239 12.76 -19.75 -0.97
N ALA A 240 14.06 -19.83 -0.68
CA ALA A 240 14.86 -21.05 -0.76
C ALA A 240 14.61 -22.03 0.39
N ARG A 241 13.90 -21.61 1.44
CA ARG A 241 13.63 -22.42 2.63
C ARG A 241 12.13 -22.73 2.74
N PRO A 242 11.73 -24.02 2.74
CA PRO A 242 10.33 -24.41 2.85
C PRO A 242 9.83 -24.39 4.30
N ILE A 243 10.19 -23.36 5.08
CA ILE A 243 9.74 -23.18 6.46
C ILE A 243 9.25 -21.74 6.65
N ALA A 244 8.17 -21.57 7.42
CA ALA A 244 7.70 -20.25 7.77
C ALA A 244 8.55 -19.64 8.89
N ASP A 245 8.84 -18.35 8.75
CA ASP A 245 9.44 -17.50 9.77
C ASP A 245 8.35 -16.82 10.62
N VAL A 246 7.21 -16.48 10.01
CA VAL A 246 6.08 -15.83 10.66
C VAL A 246 4.80 -16.64 10.48
N LEU A 247 4.05 -16.81 11.59
CA LEU A 247 2.73 -17.45 11.59
C LEU A 247 1.67 -16.44 12.05
N VAL A 248 0.65 -16.21 11.22
CA VAL A 248 -0.42 -15.24 11.52
C VAL A 248 -1.78 -15.96 11.56
N PRO A 249 -2.33 -16.27 12.76
CA PRO A 249 -3.64 -16.91 12.89
C PRO A 249 -4.76 -15.89 12.65
N PHE A 250 -5.09 -15.68 11.37
CA PHE A 250 -6.03 -14.67 10.90
C PHE A 250 -6.80 -15.19 9.70
N GLY A 251 -8.13 -15.02 9.71
CA GLY A 251 -9.01 -15.38 8.60
C GLY A 251 -9.94 -16.56 8.87
N GLN A 252 -10.65 -16.98 7.82
CA GLN A 252 -11.57 -18.13 7.82
C GLN A 252 -11.30 -19.01 6.58
N PRO A 253 -11.71 -20.29 6.58
CA PRO A 253 -11.32 -21.22 5.52
C PRO A 253 -11.79 -20.80 4.11
N SER A 254 -12.91 -20.09 4.00
CA SER A 254 -13.46 -19.64 2.72
C SER A 254 -12.97 -18.28 2.25
N TRP A 255 -12.22 -17.53 3.07
CA TRP A 255 -11.79 -16.18 2.74
C TRP A 255 -10.58 -16.18 1.81
N LEU A 256 -10.58 -15.28 0.84
CA LEU A 256 -9.48 -15.15 -0.12
C LEU A 256 -8.38 -14.29 0.52
N PRO A 257 -7.12 -14.77 0.56
CA PRO A 257 -6.04 -14.00 1.14
C PRO A 257 -5.57 -12.89 0.17
N ALA A 258 -5.01 -11.84 0.74
CA ALA A 258 -4.27 -10.80 0.03
C ALA A 258 -3.14 -10.28 0.93
N ALA A 259 -2.22 -9.52 0.36
CA ALA A 259 -1.12 -8.88 1.07
C ALA A 259 -0.78 -7.57 0.38
N GLY A 260 -0.14 -6.68 1.13
CA GLY A 260 0.35 -5.40 0.64
C GLY A 260 0.65 -4.40 1.76
N GLN A 261 1.15 -3.25 1.36
CA GLN A 261 1.47 -2.12 2.20
C GLN A 261 0.24 -1.22 2.39
N PHE A 262 -0.73 -1.68 3.19
CA PHE A 262 -2.00 -0.96 3.40
C PHE A 262 -1.91 0.39 4.16
N GLY A 263 -0.69 0.84 4.45
CA GLY A 263 -0.40 2.08 5.17
C GLY A 263 -0.78 2.03 6.67
N THR A 264 -0.51 3.13 7.37
CA THR A 264 -1.09 3.40 8.70
C THR A 264 -2.47 4.04 8.53
N ALA A 265 -3.44 3.65 9.34
CA ALA A 265 -4.78 4.27 9.32
C ALA A 265 -4.64 5.81 9.53
N GLN A 266 -5.12 6.61 8.57
CA GLN A 266 -4.97 8.06 8.58
C GLN A 266 -6.28 8.76 8.97
N THR A 267 -6.29 9.45 10.11
CA THR A 267 -7.45 10.23 10.55
C THR A 267 -7.37 11.68 10.02
N GLY A 268 -7.87 11.98 8.82
CA GLY A 268 -7.76 13.31 8.19
C GLY A 268 -8.99 14.23 8.26
N VAL A 269 -8.82 15.53 7.96
CA VAL A 269 -9.93 16.46 7.67
C VAL A 269 -9.79 16.98 6.24
N LEU A 270 -10.73 16.62 5.35
CA LEU A 270 -10.72 17.05 3.95
C LEU A 270 -11.70 18.21 3.71
N ILE A 271 -11.23 19.33 3.15
CA ILE A 271 -12.08 20.43 2.69
C ILE A 271 -12.34 20.28 1.18
N THR A 272 -13.50 19.74 0.82
CA THR A 272 -13.84 19.38 -0.57
C THR A 272 -14.40 20.53 -1.43
N ASP A 273 -14.58 21.74 -0.85
CA ASP A 273 -15.16 22.89 -1.56
C ASP A 273 -14.41 24.19 -1.20
N PRO A 274 -13.14 24.36 -1.64
CA PRO A 274 -12.43 25.61 -1.44
C PRO A 274 -13.09 26.75 -2.25
N PRO A 275 -12.96 28.03 -1.84
CA PRO A 275 -13.37 29.16 -2.66
C PRO A 275 -12.74 29.03 -4.05
N ALA A 276 -13.42 29.52 -5.09
CA ALA A 276 -13.17 29.24 -6.52
C ALA A 276 -11.75 29.51 -7.10
N ASN A 277 -10.76 29.84 -6.26
CA ASN A 277 -9.36 30.08 -6.64
C ASN A 277 -8.32 29.33 -5.78
N ASN A 278 -8.70 28.40 -4.89
CA ASN A 278 -7.74 27.69 -4.03
C ASN A 278 -7.71 26.18 -4.31
N ILE A 279 -6.51 25.61 -4.26
CA ILE A 279 -6.26 24.16 -4.35
C ILE A 279 -6.81 23.51 -3.07
N PRO A 280 -7.46 22.33 -3.13
CA PRO A 280 -7.82 21.57 -1.93
C PRO A 280 -6.61 21.37 -1.02
N VAL A 281 -6.80 21.50 0.28
CA VAL A 281 -5.71 21.34 1.26
C VAL A 281 -6.10 20.23 2.23
N LEU A 282 -5.31 19.18 2.26
CA LEU A 282 -5.46 18.03 3.14
C LEU A 282 -4.68 18.28 4.44
N ALA A 283 -5.35 18.11 5.58
CA ALA A 283 -4.68 17.98 6.88
C ALA A 283 -4.71 16.50 7.26
N THR A 284 -3.58 15.82 7.08
CA THR A 284 -3.41 14.42 7.46
C THR A 284 -2.96 14.31 8.90
N PHE A 285 -3.62 13.44 9.67
CA PHE A 285 -3.08 12.97 10.93
C PHE A 285 -2.61 11.53 10.71
N ASP A 286 -1.36 11.26 11.04
CA ASP A 286 -0.76 9.92 11.06
C ASP A 286 -0.62 9.45 12.52
N PRO A 287 -1.66 8.85 13.12
CA PRO A 287 -1.48 8.07 14.32
C PRO A 287 -1.07 6.64 13.92
N ILE A 288 0.13 6.24 14.35
CA ILE A 288 0.42 4.83 14.61
C ILE A 288 -0.81 4.21 15.29
N LEU A 289 -1.40 3.18 14.66
CA LEU A 289 -2.62 2.50 15.08
C LEU A 289 -2.72 2.37 16.60
N GLN A 290 -3.42 3.30 17.25
CA GLN A 290 -3.86 3.16 18.61
C GLN A 290 -5.36 2.87 18.59
N ASP A 291 -5.72 1.78 19.26
CA ASP A 291 -7.09 1.40 19.53
C ASP A 291 -7.72 2.51 20.40
N PHE A 292 -8.46 3.44 19.79
CA PHE A 292 -9.08 4.55 20.51
C PHE A 292 -10.31 4.04 21.26
N ALA A 293 -10.11 3.49 22.46
CA ALA A 293 -11.19 3.03 23.36
C ALA A 293 -12.06 4.18 23.93
N ALA A 294 -11.93 5.41 23.41
CA ALA A 294 -12.53 6.62 23.95
C ALA A 294 -13.13 7.52 22.85
N GLU A 295 -14.02 8.40 23.29
CA GLU A 295 -14.79 9.36 22.49
C GLU A 295 -13.87 10.36 21.75
N VAL A 296 -13.92 10.35 20.42
CA VAL A 296 -13.11 11.23 19.56
C VAL A 296 -13.90 12.49 19.23
N THR A 297 -13.44 13.65 19.73
CA THR A 297 -14.06 14.95 19.42
C THR A 297 -13.26 15.69 18.36
N PHE A 298 -13.89 15.97 17.22
CA PHE A 298 -13.32 16.83 16.19
C PHE A 298 -13.71 18.29 16.36
N ARG A 299 -12.77 19.23 16.19
CA ARG A 299 -13.05 20.66 16.09
C ARG A 299 -12.32 21.27 14.91
N ALA A 300 -13.09 21.86 13.99
CA ALA A 300 -12.56 22.68 12.91
C ALA A 300 -12.95 24.15 13.15
N ARG A 301 -12.00 25.08 12.92
CA ARG A 301 -12.26 26.51 12.95
C ARG A 301 -11.96 27.08 11.56
N VAL A 302 -13.00 27.42 10.81
CA VAL A 302 -12.88 28.02 9.47
C VAL A 302 -13.19 29.50 9.57
N SER A 303 -12.27 30.37 9.13
CA SER A 303 -12.54 31.80 8.93
C SER A 303 -12.78 32.06 7.45
N VAL A 304 -14.06 32.17 7.08
CA VAL A 304 -14.52 32.49 5.72
C VAL A 304 -15.21 33.86 5.68
N PRO A 305 -15.12 34.62 4.57
CA PRO A 305 -15.86 35.86 4.39
C PRO A 305 -17.39 35.65 4.44
N PRO A 306 -18.18 36.62 4.94
CA PRO A 306 -19.64 36.49 4.96
C PRO A 306 -20.23 36.41 3.54
N GLY A 307 -21.11 35.43 3.29
CA GLY A 307 -22.00 35.43 2.12
C GLY A 307 -21.78 34.33 1.07
N GLN A 308 -20.89 33.36 1.31
CA GLN A 308 -20.80 32.14 0.47
C GLN A 308 -21.15 30.89 1.29
N PRO A 309 -21.91 29.93 0.73
CA PRO A 309 -22.13 28.64 1.37
C PRO A 309 -20.80 27.87 1.38
N TYR A 310 -20.50 27.25 2.52
CA TYR A 310 -19.39 26.31 2.67
C TYR A 310 -19.93 25.02 3.26
N ARG A 311 -19.34 23.89 2.84
CA ARG A 311 -19.64 22.57 3.38
C ARG A 311 -18.36 22.00 3.95
N LEU A 312 -18.32 21.76 5.26
CA LEU A 312 -17.31 20.90 5.86
C LEU A 312 -17.80 19.46 5.75
N VAL A 313 -16.97 18.59 5.21
CA VAL A 313 -17.22 17.15 5.16
C VAL A 313 -16.10 16.50 5.96
N TRP A 314 -16.46 15.71 6.97
CA TRP A 314 -15.49 14.87 7.66
C TRP A 314 -15.36 13.57 6.87
N THR A 315 -14.14 13.15 6.59
CA THR A 315 -13.83 11.85 5.98
C THR A 315 -13.02 11.07 6.99
N SER A 316 -13.47 9.86 7.31
CA SER A 316 -12.76 8.92 8.18
C SER A 316 -12.65 7.63 7.38
N ASP A 317 -11.43 7.13 7.21
CA ASP A 317 -11.13 5.82 6.63
C ASP A 317 -11.56 4.67 7.55
N VAL A 318 -11.74 4.94 8.85
CA VAL A 318 -12.24 3.97 9.83
C VAL A 318 -13.75 3.74 9.68
N SER A 319 -14.17 2.51 9.35
CA SER A 319 -15.58 2.09 9.51
C SER A 319 -15.72 1.17 10.74
N GLY A 320 -16.04 1.78 11.89
CA GLY A 320 -16.24 1.08 13.17
C GLY A 320 -16.66 1.99 14.34
N VAL A 321 -17.96 2.31 14.40
CA VAL A 321 -18.74 2.87 15.54
C VAL A 321 -18.31 4.26 16.08
N LEU A 322 -18.91 5.33 15.55
CA LEU A 322 -19.39 6.40 16.44
C LEU A 322 -20.44 5.76 17.35
N GLY A 323 -20.21 5.75 18.66
CA GLY A 323 -21.15 5.21 19.64
C GLY A 323 -22.57 5.76 19.42
N ALA A 324 -23.58 4.94 19.69
CA ALA A 324 -24.97 5.37 19.53
C ALA A 324 -25.27 6.64 20.36
N GLY A 325 -25.55 7.76 19.68
CA GLY A 325 -26.36 8.82 20.25
C GLY A 325 -25.92 10.28 20.15
N GLU A 326 -24.88 10.70 19.41
CA GLU A 326 -24.55 12.13 19.31
C GLU A 326 -24.51 12.70 17.87
N GLU A 327 -25.33 13.74 17.65
CA GLU A 327 -25.23 14.69 16.54
C GLU A 327 -24.04 15.64 16.76
N ILE A 328 -23.24 15.91 15.72
CA ILE A 328 -22.23 16.97 15.76
C ILE A 328 -22.87 18.28 15.29
N ASP A 329 -23.41 19.05 16.24
CA ASP A 329 -23.94 20.39 15.98
C ASP A 329 -22.79 21.42 15.85
N ALA A 330 -22.57 21.91 14.63
CA ALA A 330 -21.57 22.95 14.36
C ALA A 330 -22.16 24.35 14.58
N LYS A 331 -21.83 24.99 15.71
CA LYS A 331 -22.18 26.41 15.95
C LYS A 331 -20.99 27.32 15.63
N LEU A 332 -21.12 28.10 14.55
CA LEU A 332 -20.15 29.13 14.19
C LEU A 332 -20.21 30.31 15.17
N ILE A 333 -19.06 30.70 15.70
CA ILE A 333 -18.89 31.97 16.42
C ILE A 333 -17.94 32.83 15.58
N ALA A 334 -18.48 33.88 14.98
CA ALA A 334 -17.68 34.90 14.29
C ALA A 334 -16.79 35.61 15.31
N GLY A 335 -15.47 35.40 15.21
CA GLY A 335 -14.47 36.17 15.91
C GLY A 335 -13.88 37.21 14.98
N GLN A 336 -14.05 38.49 15.29
CA GLN A 336 -13.35 39.56 14.58
C GLN A 336 -11.83 39.44 14.80
N ARG A 337 -11.06 39.21 13.74
CA ARG A 337 -9.72 39.78 13.52
C ARG A 337 -9.31 39.66 12.06
N ASP A 338 -8.61 40.71 11.63
CA ASP A 338 -8.18 41.03 10.28
C ASP A 338 -7.32 39.97 9.59
N VAL A 339 -7.37 40.02 8.26
CA VAL A 339 -7.03 38.99 7.26
C VAL A 339 -5.54 38.96 6.92
N ARG A 340 -4.96 37.75 6.79
CA ARG A 340 -3.93 37.39 5.76
C ARG A 340 -3.47 35.92 5.73
N GLN A 341 -3.93 35.05 6.62
CA GLN A 341 -3.58 33.62 6.60
C GLN A 341 -4.82 32.80 6.95
N HIS A 342 -5.13 31.80 6.13
CA HIS A 342 -6.20 30.86 6.41
C HIS A 342 -5.56 29.66 7.13
N ILE A 343 -5.75 29.53 8.44
CA ILE A 343 -5.20 28.40 9.21
C ILE A 343 -6.34 27.47 9.56
N VAL A 344 -6.29 26.24 9.06
CA VAL A 344 -7.13 25.13 9.53
C VAL A 344 -6.39 24.47 10.68
N THR A 345 -6.95 24.52 11.88
CA THR A 345 -6.39 23.82 13.03
C THR A 345 -7.23 22.58 13.31
N ALA A 346 -6.66 21.41 13.09
CA ALA A 346 -7.21 20.14 13.54
C ALA A 346 -6.69 19.86 14.95
N THR A 347 -7.54 19.34 15.83
CA THR A 347 -7.14 19.01 17.20
C THR A 347 -7.75 17.68 17.59
N LEU A 348 -6.90 16.68 17.82
CA LEU A 348 -7.29 15.39 18.39
C LEU A 348 -7.00 15.42 19.89
N THR A 349 -7.94 14.98 20.71
CA THR A 349 -7.71 14.81 22.15
C THR A 349 -8.07 13.39 22.57
N THR A 350 -7.11 12.68 23.15
CA THR A 350 -7.27 11.32 23.69
C THR A 350 -6.50 11.20 25.00
N ASP A 351 -7.08 10.56 26.02
CA ASP A 351 -6.44 10.27 27.33
C ASP A 351 -5.65 11.45 27.95
N GLY A 352 -6.21 12.66 27.85
CA GLY A 352 -5.61 13.88 28.40
C GLY A 352 -4.42 14.44 27.61
N GLN A 353 -4.11 13.87 26.45
CA GLN A 353 -3.16 14.39 25.47
C GLN A 353 -3.91 15.09 24.33
N THR A 354 -3.38 16.22 23.90
CA THR A 354 -3.94 17.01 22.80
C THR A 354 -2.91 17.14 21.71
N PHE A 355 -3.25 16.63 20.53
CA PHE A 355 -2.48 16.74 19.30
C PHE A 355 -3.12 17.83 18.46
N THR A 356 -2.32 18.74 17.94
CA THR A 356 -2.80 19.86 17.15
C THR A 356 -2.00 19.90 15.87
N ASP A 357 -2.69 19.86 14.74
CA ASP A 357 -2.09 20.14 13.46
C ASP A 357 -2.68 21.42 12.87
N GLN A 358 -1.85 22.18 12.15
CA GLN A 358 -2.21 23.44 11.55
C GLN A 358 -1.81 23.44 10.10
N VAL A 359 -2.80 23.52 9.21
CA VAL A 359 -2.53 23.68 7.80
C VAL A 359 -2.84 25.11 7.37
N GLU A 360 -1.82 25.76 6.82
CA GLU A 360 -1.95 27.07 6.19
C GLU A 360 -2.51 26.87 4.78
N VAL A 361 -3.74 27.35 4.57
CA VAL A 361 -4.41 27.41 3.28
C VAL A 361 -3.98 28.72 2.60
N ILE A 362 -3.18 28.61 1.54
CA ILE A 362 -2.64 29.74 0.77
C ILE A 362 -3.68 30.23 -0.24
#